data_AF-A0A7K0EMT6-F1
#
_entry.id   AF-A0A7K0EMT6-F1
#
_cell.length_a   1.000
_cell.length_b   1.000
_cell.length_c   1.000
_cell.angle_alpha   90.00
_cell.angle_beta   90.00
_cell.angle_gamma   90.00
#
_symmetry.space_group_name_H-M   'P 1'
#
loop_
_entity.id
_entity.type
_entity.pdbx_description
1 polymer ?
#
loop_
_entity_poly.entity_id
_entity_poly.type
_entity_poly.pdbx_seq_one_letter_code
_entity_poly.pdbx_strand_id
1 'polypeptide(L)'
;MAVSAPPRKKPANAIEPTAKSNDKKIDEIINRGSSTVAAVEPQTVPETIKNFNIKILSTQLAAIDELRAKRPRKPISPKLGVSLQDWMIEAIEEKIRRERKHYNLD
;
A
#
# COMPACT_ATOMS: atom_id res chain seq x y z
N MET A 1 28.97 50.89 -17.98
CA MET A 1 28.26 49.62 -17.67
C MET A 1 28.41 49.37 -16.18
N ALA A 2 27.31 49.39 -15.42
CA ALA A 2 27.32 49.06 -13.99
C ALA A 2 26.76 47.65 -13.83
N VAL A 3 27.55 46.73 -13.27
CA VAL A 3 27.13 45.37 -12.95
C VAL A 3 26.79 45.30 -11.46
N SER A 4 25.54 44.97 -11.13
CA SER A 4 25.10 44.80 -9.74
C SER A 4 25.53 43.45 -9.18
N ALA A 5 25.93 43.43 -7.91
CA ALA A 5 26.31 42.19 -7.23
C ALA A 5 25.07 41.32 -6.92
N PRO A 6 25.20 39.98 -6.93
CA PRO A 6 24.08 39.08 -6.68
C PRO A 6 23.65 39.08 -5.20
N PRO A 7 22.36 38.83 -4.91
CA PRO A 7 21.83 38.90 -3.56
C PRO A 7 22.35 37.74 -2.69
N ARG A 8 22.88 38.07 -1.52
CA ARG A 8 23.33 37.10 -0.51
C ARG A 8 22.12 36.45 0.17
N LYS A 9 22.03 35.12 0.13
CA LYS A 9 21.10 34.34 0.97
C LYS A 9 21.52 34.45 2.45
N LYS A 10 20.58 34.77 3.33
CA LYS A 10 20.78 34.71 4.80
C LYS A 10 20.81 33.23 5.26
N PRO A 11 21.72 32.83 6.17
CA PRO A 11 21.73 31.48 6.71
C PRO A 11 20.59 31.24 7.70
N ALA A 12 20.26 29.95 7.85
CA ALA A 12 19.09 29.37 8.46
C ALA A 12 18.86 29.72 9.94
N ASN A 13 17.58 29.68 10.34
CA ASN A 13 17.09 29.81 11.71
C ASN A 13 17.94 29.02 12.71
N ALA A 14 18.45 29.75 13.71
CA ALA A 14 18.96 29.16 14.94
C ALA A 14 17.81 28.45 15.68
N ILE A 15 18.05 27.19 16.07
CA ILE A 15 17.20 26.43 16.97
C ILE A 15 17.47 26.96 18.38
N GLU A 16 16.47 27.55 19.03
CA GLU A 16 16.52 27.88 20.45
C GLU A 16 16.21 26.61 21.28
N PRO A 17 17.09 26.20 22.21
CA PRO A 17 16.74 25.18 23.20
C PRO A 17 16.06 25.87 24.40
N THR A 18 14.72 25.90 24.42
CA THR A 18 13.99 26.36 25.61
C THR A 18 13.87 25.20 26.60
N ALA A 19 14.89 25.09 27.46
CA ALA A 19 14.82 24.31 28.68
C ALA A 19 13.84 24.95 29.66
N LYS A 20 12.64 24.37 29.79
CA LYS A 20 11.84 24.33 31.04
C LYS A 20 11.02 23.03 31.04
N SER A 21 11.65 21.93 31.45
CA SER A 21 10.91 20.71 31.77
C SER A 21 9.90 21.03 32.88
N ASN A 22 8.63 20.78 32.60
CA ASN A 22 7.58 20.86 33.60
C ASN A 22 7.60 19.51 34.33
N ASP A 23 8.32 19.43 35.45
CA ASP A 23 8.59 18.17 36.17
C ASP A 23 7.28 17.40 36.50
N LYS A 24 6.18 18.12 36.73
CA LYS A 24 4.84 17.53 36.90
C LYS A 24 4.35 16.70 35.72
N LYS A 25 4.67 17.12 34.48
CA LYS A 25 4.33 16.36 33.25
C LYS A 25 5.19 15.11 33.12
N ILE A 26 6.41 15.15 33.64
CA ILE A 26 7.31 13.99 33.64
C ILE A 26 6.80 12.95 34.65
N ASP A 27 6.38 13.38 35.84
CA ASP A 27 5.80 12.50 36.85
C ASP A 27 4.51 11.83 36.36
N GLU A 28 3.65 12.56 35.65
CA GLU A 28 2.44 12.00 35.04
C GLU A 28 2.77 10.91 33.99
N ILE A 29 3.84 11.10 33.21
CA ILE A 29 4.30 10.12 32.20
C ILE A 29 4.91 8.88 32.89
N ILE A 30 5.68 9.07 33.97
CA ILE A 30 6.30 7.98 34.73
C ILE A 30 5.23 7.15 35.46
N ASN A 31 4.27 7.82 36.13
CA ASN A 31 3.20 7.17 36.89
C ASN A 31 2.15 6.48 36.00
N ARG A 32 2.10 6.83 34.71
CA ARG A 32 1.19 6.18 33.75
C ARG A 32 1.58 4.72 33.45
N GLY A 33 2.79 4.29 33.83
CA GLY A 33 3.29 2.95 33.59
C GLY A 33 3.50 2.70 32.10
N SER A 34 4.65 2.15 31.74
CA SER A 34 4.91 1.74 30.36
C SER A 34 4.00 0.56 29.99
N SER A 35 2.80 0.85 29.50
CA SER A 35 1.99 -0.12 28.75
C SER A 35 2.07 0.25 27.28
N THR A 36 3.14 -0.21 26.62
CA THR A 36 3.23 -0.25 25.17
C THR A 36 2.68 -1.57 24.64
N VAL A 37 1.49 -1.96 25.09
CA VAL A 37 0.64 -2.80 24.25
C VAL A 37 -0.20 -1.82 23.47
N ALA A 38 0.35 -1.35 22.34
CA ALA A 38 -0.50 -0.90 21.26
C ALA A 38 -1.47 -2.06 21.02
N ALA A 39 -2.72 -1.89 21.46
CA ALA A 39 -3.78 -2.78 21.04
C ALA A 39 -3.66 -2.81 19.52
N VAL A 40 -3.32 -3.98 18.98
CA VAL A 40 -3.43 -4.23 17.56
C VAL A 40 -4.93 -4.26 17.32
N GLU A 41 -5.52 -3.07 17.23
CA GLU A 41 -6.76 -2.89 16.54
C GLU A 41 -6.55 -3.58 15.19
N PRO A 42 -7.43 -4.52 14.79
CA PRO A 42 -7.34 -5.07 13.45
C PRO A 42 -7.40 -3.85 12.53
N GLN A 43 -6.26 -3.54 11.90
CA GLN A 43 -6.20 -2.46 10.94
C GLN A 43 -7.21 -2.83 9.88
N THR A 44 -8.39 -2.21 9.94
CA THR A 44 -9.37 -2.22 8.88
C THR A 44 -8.65 -1.54 7.73
N VAL A 45 -7.97 -2.35 6.92
CA VAL A 45 -7.23 -1.88 5.76
C VAL A 45 -8.28 -1.13 4.94
N PRO A 46 -8.19 0.21 4.81
CA PRO A 46 -9.23 0.94 4.14
C PRO A 46 -9.28 0.42 2.70
N GLU A 47 -10.49 0.12 2.21
CA GLU A 47 -10.76 -0.30 0.83
C GLU A 47 -10.37 0.81 -0.14
N THR A 48 -9.07 0.94 -0.33
CA THR A 48 -8.41 1.94 -1.15
C THR A 48 -7.96 1.23 -2.40
N ILE A 49 -8.33 1.78 -3.56
CA ILE A 49 -7.84 1.28 -4.85
C ILE A 49 -6.32 1.52 -4.86
N LYS A 50 -5.56 0.43 -4.88
CA LYS A 50 -4.09 0.47 -4.94
C LYS A 50 -3.63 -0.02 -6.29
N ASN A 51 -2.84 0.81 -6.97
CA ASN A 51 -2.19 0.42 -8.21
C ASN A 51 -0.86 -0.25 -7.85
N PHE A 52 -0.62 -1.43 -8.42
CA PHE A 52 0.64 -2.14 -8.24
C PHE A 52 1.12 -2.68 -9.59
N ASN A 53 2.45 -2.71 -9.77
CA ASN A 53 3.08 -3.20 -10.98
C ASN A 53 3.62 -4.61 -10.71
N ILE A 54 3.27 -5.58 -11.56
CA ILE A 54 3.77 -6.95 -11.48
C ILE A 54 4.63 -7.21 -12.71
N LYS A 55 5.77 -7.89 -12.51
CA LYS A 55 6.55 -8.47 -13.61
C LYS A 55 6.20 -9.96 -13.71
N ILE A 56 5.80 -10.40 -14.89
CA ILE A 56 5.50 -11.80 -15.20
C ILE A 56 6.37 -12.27 -16.36
N LEU A 57 6.63 -13.57 -16.43
CA LEU A 57 7.34 -14.15 -17.56
C LEU A 57 6.48 -14.10 -18.82
N SER A 58 7.11 -13.89 -19.98
CA SER A 58 6.42 -13.90 -21.28
C SER A 58 5.77 -15.26 -21.59
N THR A 59 6.40 -16.35 -21.16
CA THR A 59 5.85 -17.71 -21.32
C THR A 59 4.56 -17.90 -20.52
N GLN A 60 4.47 -17.30 -19.33
CA GLN A 60 3.27 -17.33 -18.50
C GLN A 60 2.15 -16.49 -19.14
N LEU A 61 2.48 -15.32 -19.71
CA LEU A 61 1.52 -14.50 -20.42
C LEU A 61 0.90 -15.23 -21.62
N ALA A 62 1.73 -15.91 -22.42
CA ALA A 62 1.26 -16.72 -23.55
C ALA A 62 0.32 -17.85 -23.10
N ALA A 63 0.67 -18.57 -22.03
CA ALA A 63 -0.19 -19.61 -21.47
C ALA A 63 -1.54 -19.06 -20.97
N ILE A 64 -1.55 -17.87 -20.36
CA ILE A 64 -2.78 -17.20 -19.92
C ILE A 64 -3.65 -16.86 -21.13
N ASP A 65 -3.07 -16.31 -22.20
CA ASP A 65 -3.81 -15.96 -23.41
C ASP A 65 -4.43 -17.20 -24.09
N GLU A 66 -3.72 -18.33 -24.14
CA GLU A 66 -4.26 -19.60 -24.64
C GLU A 66 -5.44 -20.11 -23.81
N LEU A 67 -5.32 -20.07 -22.47
CA LEU A 67 -6.39 -20.49 -21.57
C LEU A 67 -7.60 -19.55 -21.65
N ARG A 68 -7.36 -18.25 -21.85
CA ARG A 68 -8.41 -17.25 -22.03
C ARG A 68 -9.16 -17.45 -23.35
N ALA A 69 -8.47 -17.86 -24.41
CA ALA A 69 -9.08 -18.16 -25.71
C ALA A 69 -10.02 -19.38 -25.66
N LYS A 70 -9.76 -20.34 -24.77
CA LYS A 70 -10.59 -21.54 -24.58
C LYS A 70 -11.90 -21.29 -23.82
N ARG A 71 -12.00 -20.19 -23.06
CA ARG A 71 -13.26 -19.86 -22.36
C ARG A 71 -14.33 -19.45 -23.37
N PRO A 72 -15.57 -19.94 -23.24
CA PRO A 72 -16.65 -19.60 -24.15
C PRO A 72 -16.90 -18.10 -24.13
N ARG A 73 -16.96 -17.50 -25.32
CA ARG A 73 -17.26 -16.08 -25.50
C ARG A 73 -18.70 -15.80 -25.04
N LYS A 74 -18.96 -14.60 -24.51
CA LYS A 74 -20.35 -14.19 -24.22
C LYS A 74 -21.12 -14.19 -25.54
N PRO A 75 -22.30 -14.83 -25.63
CA PRO A 75 -23.05 -14.99 -26.89
C PRO A 75 -23.51 -13.66 -27.51
N ILE A 76 -23.44 -12.55 -26.76
CA ILE A 76 -23.93 -11.23 -27.17
C ILE A 76 -22.80 -10.26 -27.53
N SER A 77 -21.52 -10.59 -27.29
CA SER A 77 -20.42 -9.67 -27.61
C SER A 77 -19.21 -10.35 -28.27
N PRO A 78 -18.62 -9.74 -29.32
CA PRO A 78 -17.49 -10.29 -30.06
C PRO A 78 -16.13 -10.15 -29.34
N LYS A 79 -16.11 -9.60 -28.11
CA LYS A 79 -14.89 -9.43 -27.31
C LYS A 79 -14.57 -10.73 -26.56
N LEU A 80 -13.28 -10.99 -26.31
CA LEU A 80 -12.88 -12.08 -25.41
C LEU A 80 -13.67 -11.96 -24.10
N GLY A 81 -14.19 -13.09 -23.62
CA GLY A 81 -15.18 -13.10 -22.53
C GLY A 81 -14.66 -12.52 -21.21
N VAL A 82 -13.34 -12.36 -21.06
CA VAL A 82 -12.66 -11.89 -19.84
C VAL A 82 -11.41 -11.10 -20.26
N SER A 83 -11.09 -9.99 -19.59
CA SER A 83 -9.84 -9.26 -19.81
C SER A 83 -8.66 -9.99 -19.13
N LEU A 84 -7.41 -9.66 -19.49
CA LEU A 84 -6.23 -10.21 -18.78
C LEU A 84 -6.26 -9.86 -17.30
N GLN A 85 -6.67 -8.62 -16.97
CA GLN A 85 -6.77 -8.14 -15.61
C GLN A 85 -7.83 -8.90 -14.82
N ASP A 86 -9.03 -9.08 -15.38
CA ASP A 86 -10.11 -9.83 -14.72
C ASP A 86 -9.71 -11.29 -14.49
N TRP A 87 -9.00 -11.89 -15.46
CA TRP A 87 -8.49 -13.26 -15.32
C TRP A 87 -7.51 -13.36 -14.14
N MET A 88 -6.61 -12.38 -13.99
CA MET A 88 -5.65 -12.33 -12.88
C MET A 88 -6.35 -12.14 -11.53
N ILE A 89 -7.36 -11.26 -11.47
CA ILE A 89 -8.15 -11.02 -10.26
C ILE A 89 -8.89 -12.30 -9.85
N GLU A 90 -9.58 -12.96 -10.79
CA GLU A 90 -10.31 -14.22 -10.53
C GLU A 90 -9.36 -15.30 -10.00
N ALA A 91 -8.18 -15.45 -10.60
CA ALA A 91 -7.17 -16.42 -10.15
C ALA A 91 -6.64 -16.12 -8.74
N ILE A 92 -6.42 -14.84 -8.41
CA ILE A 92 -5.98 -14.40 -7.08
C ILE A 92 -7.06 -14.70 -6.05
N GLU A 93 -8.32 -14.33 -6.33
CA GLU A 93 -9.45 -14.60 -5.43
C GLU A 93 -9.67 -16.10 -5.20
N GLU A 94 -9.57 -16.90 -6.26
CA GLU A 94 -9.68 -18.36 -6.15
C GLU A 94 -8.55 -18.92 -5.28
N LYS A 95 -7.32 -18.43 -5.45
CA LYS A 95 -6.18 -18.83 -4.61
C LYS A 95 -6.39 -18.42 -3.15
N ILE A 96 -6.82 -17.19 -2.88
CA ILE A 96 -7.12 -16.72 -1.51
C ILE A 96 -8.20 -17.61 -0.88
N ARG A 97 -9.29 -17.91 -1.60
CA ARG A 97 -10.37 -18.77 -1.11
C ARG A 97 -9.88 -20.18 -0.77
N ARG A 98 -9.02 -20.76 -1.62
CA ARG A 98 -8.41 -22.09 -1.38
C ARG A 98 -7.52 -22.08 -0.14
N GLU A 99 -6.69 -21.05 0.03
CA GLU A 99 -5.80 -20.93 1.20
C GLU A 99 -6.59 -20.65 2.49
N ARG A 100 -7.58 -19.75 2.48
CA ARG A 100 -8.46 -19.52 3.64
C ARG A 100 -9.12 -20.80 4.11
N LYS A 101 -9.63 -21.60 3.17
CA LYS A 101 -10.20 -22.93 3.47
C LYS A 101 -9.15 -23.91 3.99
N HIS A 102 -7.92 -23.87 3.49
CA HIS A 102 -6.86 -24.76 3.93
C HIS A 102 -6.40 -24.46 5.37
N TYR A 103 -6.35 -23.18 5.73
CA TYR A 103 -5.89 -22.73 7.05
C TYR A 103 -7.02 -22.46 8.05
N ASN A 104 -8.29 -22.67 7.70
CA ASN A 104 -9.47 -22.33 8.51
C ASN A 104 -9.45 -20.88 9.05
N LEU A 105 -8.96 -19.94 8.23
CA LEU A 105 -9.16 -18.51 8.49
C LEU A 105 -10.48 -18.09 7.84
N ASP A 106 -11.56 -18.22 8.59
CA ASP A 106 -12.88 -17.65 8.24
C ASP A 106 -12.89 -16.12 8.45
#